data_AF-A0A960M3Z0-F1
#
_entry.id   AF-A0A960M3Z0-F1
#
_cell.length_a   1.000
_cell.length_b   1.000
_cell.length_c   1.000
_cell.angle_alpha   90.00
_cell.angle_beta   90.00
_cell.angle_gamma   90.00
#
_symmetry.space_group_name_H-M   'P 1'
#
loop_
_entity.id
_entity.type
_entity.pdbx_description
1 polymer ?
#
loop_
_entity_poly.entity_id
_entity_poly.type
_entity_poly.pdbx_seq_one_letter_code
_entity_poly.pdbx_strand_id
1 'polypeptide(L)'
;MVNFKEVFKKIEGEEYPQKRNYKGKTIFLADKFPVMNKEKLIFSIEKTNSDYPQGFVIGVYDGYIKTNGKAVSRKRKHVDVLFWEDSEVLDIKHIEIQVITASDHIFIQNLWEKTIYEQIVIDGTKPAGENRKTIRFPEGKKVSCYVGSDRWMRWKENGAAMYAEEIPNGKRYFCNDGDEDEDFDDIIFTVKRVD
;
A
#
# COMPACT_ATOMS: atom_id res chain seq x y z
N MET A 1 -9.29 -19.81 -0.55
CA MET A 1 -7.85 -19.69 -0.83
C MET A 1 -7.67 -19.10 -2.22
N VAL A 2 -7.53 -17.78 -2.29
CA VAL A 2 -7.28 -17.05 -3.54
C VAL A 2 -5.78 -16.75 -3.63
N ASN A 3 -5.25 -16.73 -4.85
CA ASN A 3 -3.90 -16.24 -5.12
C ASN A 3 -3.98 -14.98 -5.96
N PHE A 4 -3.90 -13.82 -5.31
CA PHE A 4 -3.93 -12.52 -5.99
C PHE A 4 -2.70 -12.27 -6.87
N LYS A 5 -1.54 -12.92 -6.64
CA LYS A 5 -0.39 -12.90 -7.59
C LYS A 5 -0.80 -13.45 -8.95
N GLU A 6 -1.55 -14.55 -8.98
CA GLU A 6 -2.04 -15.14 -10.22
C GLU A 6 -3.17 -14.30 -10.83
N VAL A 7 -4.09 -13.77 -10.01
CA VAL A 7 -5.16 -12.88 -10.48
C VAL A 7 -4.60 -11.62 -11.16
N PHE A 8 -3.55 -11.03 -10.58
CA PHE A 8 -2.86 -9.85 -11.10
C PHE A 8 -1.59 -10.18 -11.88
N LYS A 9 -1.45 -11.41 -12.38
CA LYS A 9 -0.34 -11.76 -13.25
C LYS A 9 -0.24 -10.74 -14.38
N LYS A 10 0.98 -10.19 -14.56
CA LYS A 10 1.22 -9.08 -15.48
C LYS A 10 0.83 -9.48 -16.91
N ILE A 11 0.01 -8.65 -17.53
CA ILE A 11 -0.34 -8.73 -18.95
C ILE A 11 0.47 -7.67 -19.68
N GLU A 12 1.13 -8.04 -20.78
CA GLU A 12 1.92 -7.11 -21.57
C GLU A 12 1.02 -6.02 -22.18
N GLY A 13 1.48 -4.77 -22.15
CA GLY A 13 0.73 -3.60 -22.65
C GLY A 13 -0.37 -3.09 -21.72
N GLU A 14 -0.60 -3.72 -20.56
CA GLU A 14 -1.61 -3.27 -19.61
C GLU A 14 -1.16 -2.00 -18.86
N GLU A 15 -2.08 -1.05 -18.74
CA GLU A 15 -1.88 0.17 -17.96
C GLU A 15 -1.84 -0.11 -16.45
N TYR A 16 -1.01 0.65 -15.74
CA TYR A 16 -0.99 0.64 -14.28
C TYR A 16 -1.87 1.78 -13.73
N PRO A 17 -2.69 1.55 -12.68
CA PRO A 17 -2.80 0.32 -11.92
C PRO A 17 -3.69 -0.72 -12.61
N GLN A 18 -3.28 -2.00 -12.49
CA GLN A 18 -4.04 -3.12 -13.03
C GLN A 18 -5.37 -3.28 -12.30
N LYS A 19 -6.43 -3.56 -13.05
CA LYS A 19 -7.77 -3.81 -12.53
C LYS A 19 -8.26 -5.18 -12.99
N ARG A 20 -8.98 -5.89 -12.14
CA ARG A 20 -9.56 -7.20 -12.44
C ARG A 20 -11.01 -7.23 -11.97
N ASN A 21 -11.88 -7.86 -12.75
CA ASN A 21 -13.19 -8.24 -12.21
C ASN A 21 -13.02 -9.53 -11.41
N TYR A 22 -13.44 -9.50 -10.15
CA TYR A 22 -13.36 -10.64 -9.26
C TYR A 22 -14.63 -10.69 -8.41
N LYS A 23 -15.42 -11.76 -8.58
CA LYS A 23 -16.70 -11.98 -7.86
C LYS A 23 -17.64 -10.77 -7.90
N GLY A 24 -17.74 -10.11 -9.06
CA GLY A 24 -18.63 -8.95 -9.25
C GLY A 24 -18.08 -7.63 -8.71
N LYS A 25 -16.87 -7.61 -8.14
CA LYS A 25 -16.15 -6.39 -7.74
C LYS A 25 -15.03 -6.09 -8.72
N THR A 26 -14.72 -4.81 -8.89
CA THR A 26 -13.48 -4.39 -9.55
C THR A 26 -12.40 -4.26 -8.50
N ILE A 27 -11.47 -5.21 -8.48
CA ILE A 27 -10.32 -5.21 -7.57
C ILE A 27 -9.09 -4.65 -8.28
N PHE A 28 -8.16 -4.10 -7.50
CA PHE A 28 -6.92 -3.50 -7.98
C PHE A 28 -5.82 -3.61 -6.92
N LEU A 29 -4.57 -3.40 -7.35
CA LEU A 29 -3.40 -3.40 -6.47
C LEU A 29 -3.07 -2.03 -5.88
N ALA A 30 -3.49 -0.98 -6.59
CA ALA A 30 -3.35 0.42 -6.19
C ALA A 30 -4.49 1.21 -6.82
N ASP A 31 -5.00 2.22 -6.13
CA ASP A 31 -5.92 3.19 -6.71
C ASP A 31 -5.17 4.41 -7.22
N LYS A 32 -5.58 4.91 -8.38
CA LYS A 32 -5.13 6.20 -8.92
C LYS A 32 -6.16 7.25 -8.51
N PHE A 33 -5.95 7.88 -7.35
CA PHE A 33 -6.91 8.83 -6.78
C PHE A 33 -6.62 10.25 -7.30
N PRO A 34 -7.57 10.90 -8.01
CA PRO A 34 -7.35 12.24 -8.57
C PRO A 34 -7.17 13.29 -7.49
N VAL A 35 -6.16 14.15 -7.64
CA VAL A 35 -5.91 15.28 -6.76
C VAL A 35 -5.42 16.51 -7.53
N MET A 36 -5.60 17.68 -6.94
CA MET A 36 -4.97 18.93 -7.31
C MET A 36 -3.78 19.25 -6.40
N ASN A 37 -2.83 20.04 -6.91
CA ASN A 37 -1.75 20.56 -6.08
C ASN A 37 -2.31 21.37 -4.89
N LYS A 38 -1.81 21.09 -3.69
CA LYS A 38 -2.23 21.65 -2.40
C LYS A 38 -3.61 21.20 -1.92
N GLU A 39 -4.25 20.24 -2.58
CA GLU A 39 -5.51 19.65 -2.12
C GLU A 39 -5.32 19.00 -0.74
N LYS A 40 -6.35 19.14 0.09
CA LYS A 40 -6.43 18.54 1.41
C LYS A 40 -7.36 17.34 1.37
N LEU A 41 -6.92 16.25 1.99
CA LEU A 41 -7.66 15.02 2.12
C LEU A 41 -7.67 14.59 3.59
N ILE A 42 -8.77 14.02 4.04
CA ILE A 42 -8.88 13.37 5.34
C ILE A 42 -8.96 11.87 5.10
N PHE A 43 -8.03 11.13 5.70
CA PHE A 43 -8.06 9.68 5.78
C PHE A 43 -8.56 9.22 7.14
N SER A 44 -9.26 8.10 7.20
CA SER A 44 -9.75 7.51 8.45
C SER A 44 -9.72 5.99 8.37
N ILE A 45 -8.96 5.34 9.24
CA ILE A 45 -8.94 3.88 9.38
C ILE A 45 -10.18 3.49 10.18
N GLU A 46 -11.17 2.86 9.56
CA GLU A 46 -12.45 2.55 10.19
C GLU A 46 -12.40 1.27 11.00
N LYS A 47 -11.84 0.20 10.41
CA LYS A 47 -11.74 -1.14 10.97
C LYS A 47 -10.43 -1.80 10.53
N THR A 48 -9.87 -2.62 11.39
CA THR A 48 -8.85 -3.61 11.07
C THR A 48 -9.24 -4.98 11.62
N ASN A 49 -8.86 -6.05 10.92
CA ASN A 49 -9.22 -7.43 11.25
C ASN A 49 -8.14 -8.41 10.79
N SER A 50 -6.90 -8.24 11.26
CA SER A 50 -5.77 -9.06 10.83
C SER A 50 -4.82 -9.36 11.99
N ASP A 51 -4.07 -10.46 11.85
CA ASP A 51 -2.94 -10.78 12.72
C ASP A 51 -1.70 -9.92 12.44
N TYR A 52 -1.67 -9.20 11.30
CA TYR A 52 -0.61 -8.27 10.94
C TYR A 52 -1.03 -6.83 11.22
N PRO A 53 -0.12 -5.97 11.73
CA PRO A 53 -0.37 -4.54 11.76
C PRO A 53 -0.66 -4.00 10.36
N GLN A 54 -1.76 -3.27 10.23
CA GLN A 54 -2.30 -2.77 8.97
C GLN A 54 -2.06 -1.27 8.77
N GLY A 55 -2.23 -0.83 7.54
CA GLY A 55 -2.20 0.57 7.19
C GLY A 55 -2.51 0.82 5.72
N PHE A 56 -2.11 2.00 5.25
CA PHE A 56 -2.15 2.33 3.83
C PHE A 56 -0.92 3.14 3.42
N VAL A 57 -0.60 3.09 2.13
CA VAL A 57 0.47 3.90 1.52
C VAL A 57 -0.14 4.98 0.66
N ILE A 58 0.44 6.17 0.72
CA ILE A 58 0.22 7.23 -0.26
C ILE A 58 1.49 7.44 -1.08
N GLY A 59 1.44 7.04 -2.35
CA GLY A 59 2.48 7.28 -3.34
C GLY A 59 2.27 8.64 -4.02
N VAL A 60 3.26 9.52 -3.95
CA VAL A 60 3.22 10.86 -4.54
C VAL A 60 4.36 11.03 -5.54
N TYR A 61 4.01 11.38 -6.78
CA TYR A 61 4.97 11.73 -7.82
C TYR A 61 5.28 13.23 -7.80
N ASP A 62 6.55 13.57 -8.06
CA ASP A 62 7.08 14.94 -8.14
C ASP A 62 6.62 15.86 -7.01
N GLY A 63 6.63 15.33 -5.78
CA GLY A 63 5.90 15.91 -4.68
C GLY A 63 6.28 15.38 -3.30
N TYR A 64 5.45 15.73 -2.33
CA TYR A 64 5.52 15.29 -0.93
C TYR A 64 4.18 15.55 -0.23
N ILE A 65 4.05 15.05 1.01
CA ILE A 65 2.86 15.24 1.85
C ILE A 65 3.20 16.11 3.05
N LYS A 66 2.22 16.89 3.51
CA LYS A 66 2.22 17.51 4.83
C LYS A 66 1.11 16.92 5.71
N THR A 67 1.38 16.77 7.00
CA THR A 67 0.38 16.54 8.05
C THR A 67 0.53 17.63 9.11
N ASN A 68 -0.58 18.16 9.64
CA ASN A 68 -0.56 19.25 10.63
C ASN A 68 0.36 20.42 10.22
N GLY A 69 0.36 20.78 8.93
CA GLY A 69 1.19 21.83 8.33
C GLY A 69 2.69 21.49 8.18
N LYS A 70 3.16 20.36 8.68
CA LYS A 70 4.57 19.93 8.62
C LYS A 70 4.78 18.89 7.52
N ALA A 71 5.87 19.02 6.77
CA ALA A 71 6.22 18.03 5.77
C ALA A 71 6.61 16.70 6.44
N VAL A 72 5.95 15.61 6.05
CA VAL A 72 6.27 14.25 6.51
C VAL A 72 7.29 13.55 5.62
N SER A 73 7.57 14.12 4.45
CA SER A 73 8.62 13.68 3.55
C SER A 73 9.26 14.85 2.80
N ARG A 74 10.47 14.64 2.28
CA ARG A 74 11.13 15.60 1.39
C ARG A 74 10.56 15.47 -0.01
N LYS A 75 10.53 16.57 -0.78
CA LYS A 75 10.20 16.54 -2.21
C LYS A 75 11.11 15.56 -2.95
N ARG A 76 10.52 14.63 -3.70
CA ARG A 76 11.21 13.64 -4.54
C ARG A 76 10.44 13.41 -5.84
N LYS A 77 11.08 12.75 -6.81
CA LYS A 77 10.40 12.27 -8.04
C LYS A 77 9.27 11.30 -7.73
N HIS A 78 9.47 10.48 -6.71
CA HIS A 78 8.47 9.59 -6.15
C HIS A 78 8.73 9.44 -4.64
N VAL A 79 7.68 9.46 -3.84
CA VAL A 79 7.74 9.17 -2.41
C VAL A 79 6.52 8.38 -1.97
N ASP A 80 6.78 7.29 -1.27
CA ASP A 80 5.76 6.54 -0.53
C ASP A 80 5.75 7.04 0.91
N VAL A 81 4.57 7.40 1.41
CA VAL A 81 4.34 7.74 2.82
C VAL A 81 3.41 6.70 3.41
N LEU A 82 3.85 6.08 4.50
CA LEU A 82 3.13 4.97 5.15
C LEU A 82 2.37 5.51 6.36
N PHE A 83 1.12 5.11 6.47
CA PHE A 83 0.22 5.44 7.59
C PHE A 83 -0.24 4.14 8.22
N TRP A 84 -0.01 3.99 9.53
CA TRP A 84 -0.25 2.76 10.27
C TRP A 84 -1.42 2.90 11.22
N GLU A 85 -2.13 1.80 11.44
CA GLU A 85 -3.22 1.71 12.41
C GLU A 85 -2.78 1.91 13.86
N ASP A 86 -1.53 1.58 14.18
CA ASP A 86 -0.95 1.62 15.52
C ASP A 86 -0.16 2.92 15.76
N SER A 87 -0.41 3.95 14.95
CA SER A 87 0.27 5.24 15.08
C SER A 87 -0.03 5.89 16.44
N GLU A 88 1.00 6.08 17.26
CA GLU A 88 0.89 6.80 18.54
C GLU A 88 0.82 8.32 18.39
N VAL A 89 1.06 8.85 17.18
CA VAL A 89 1.21 10.30 16.92
C VAL A 89 0.13 10.88 16.01
N LEU A 90 -0.63 10.03 15.32
CA LEU A 90 -1.73 10.46 14.45
C LEU A 90 -3.06 10.03 15.06
N ASP A 91 -4.08 10.87 14.92
CA ASP A 91 -5.45 10.41 15.09
C ASP A 91 -5.82 9.56 13.88
N ILE A 92 -5.78 8.24 14.02
CA ILE A 92 -6.05 7.30 12.93
C ILE A 92 -7.48 7.40 12.39
N LYS A 93 -8.41 7.98 13.15
CA LYS A 93 -9.78 8.25 12.71
C LYS A 93 -9.88 9.59 11.96
N HIS A 94 -8.85 10.42 12.00
CA HIS A 94 -8.80 11.73 11.36
C HIS A 94 -7.37 12.13 10.95
N ILE A 95 -6.87 11.57 9.86
CA ILE A 95 -5.56 11.88 9.29
C ILE A 95 -5.73 12.94 8.20
N GLU A 96 -5.63 14.23 8.55
CA GLU A 96 -5.57 15.30 7.56
C GLU A 96 -4.19 15.36 6.90
N ILE A 97 -4.19 15.29 5.57
CA ILE A 97 -3.00 15.50 4.74
C ILE A 97 -3.21 16.68 3.80
N GLN A 98 -2.12 17.34 3.43
CA GLN A 98 -2.06 18.21 2.26
C GLN A 98 -1.08 17.64 1.25
N VAL A 99 -1.54 17.43 0.02
CA VAL A 99 -0.72 16.90 -1.07
C VAL A 99 -0.04 18.04 -1.81
N ILE A 100 1.30 18.01 -1.91
CA ILE A 100 2.07 18.95 -2.73
C ILE A 100 2.64 18.18 -3.91
N THR A 101 2.13 18.41 -5.12
CA THR A 101 2.51 17.61 -6.29
C THR A 101 2.37 18.41 -7.58
N ALA A 102 3.12 18.01 -8.62
CA ALA A 102 2.90 18.45 -10.00
C ALA A 102 2.01 17.48 -10.79
N SER A 103 1.66 16.33 -10.21
CA SER A 103 0.78 15.32 -10.80
C SER A 103 -0.70 15.65 -10.55
N ASP A 104 -1.57 15.02 -11.33
CA ASP A 104 -3.04 15.09 -11.22
C ASP A 104 -3.62 13.96 -10.33
N HIS A 105 -2.77 13.15 -9.69
CA HIS A 105 -3.18 12.04 -8.85
C HIS A 105 -2.14 11.69 -7.78
N ILE A 106 -2.60 10.92 -6.79
CA ILE A 106 -1.79 10.12 -5.88
C ILE A 106 -2.11 8.64 -6.10
N PHE A 107 -1.20 7.77 -5.68
CA PHE A 107 -1.50 6.34 -5.54
C PHE A 107 -1.88 6.03 -4.10
N ILE A 108 -2.94 5.25 -3.93
CA ILE A 108 -3.35 4.70 -2.62
C ILE A 108 -3.20 3.18 -2.70
N GLN A 109 -2.53 2.58 -1.72
CA GLN A 109 -2.23 1.15 -1.68
C GLN A 109 -2.51 0.58 -0.29
N ASN A 110 -2.79 -0.72 -0.21
CA ASN A 110 -2.80 -1.42 1.07
C ASN A 110 -1.39 -1.48 1.68
N LEU A 111 -1.30 -1.71 2.98
CA LEU A 111 -0.05 -1.85 3.71
C LEU A 111 -0.26 -2.80 4.88
N TRP A 112 0.68 -3.71 5.10
CA TRP A 112 0.74 -4.53 6.31
C TRP A 112 2.20 -4.71 6.77
N GLU A 113 2.40 -5.10 8.02
CA GLU A 113 3.73 -5.39 8.59
C GLU A 113 3.86 -6.87 8.95
N LYS A 114 4.99 -7.48 8.56
CA LYS A 114 5.32 -8.85 8.92
C LYS A 114 6.66 -8.95 9.63
N THR A 115 6.77 -9.91 10.53
CA THR A 115 8.07 -10.34 11.07
C THR A 115 8.65 -11.45 10.20
N ILE A 116 9.83 -11.20 9.62
CA ILE A 116 10.61 -12.20 8.89
C ILE A 116 11.81 -12.65 9.71
N TYR A 117 12.15 -13.93 9.61
CA TYR A 117 13.31 -14.52 10.29
C TYR A 117 14.46 -14.81 9.34
N GLU A 118 14.22 -14.70 8.03
CA GLU A 118 15.23 -14.84 7.00
C GLU A 118 14.91 -13.99 5.77
N GLN A 119 15.95 -13.55 5.09
CA GLN A 119 15.87 -12.83 3.82
C GLN A 119 16.96 -13.31 2.88
N ILE A 120 16.60 -13.60 1.63
CA ILE A 120 17.59 -13.83 0.57
C ILE A 120 17.95 -12.48 -0.04
N VAL A 121 19.24 -12.15 0.02
CA VAL A 121 19.82 -10.98 -0.63
C VAL A 121 20.54 -11.44 -1.89
N ILE A 122 20.34 -10.70 -2.99
CA ILE A 122 21.03 -10.93 -4.26
C ILE A 122 22.23 -9.98 -4.35
N ASP A 123 23.42 -10.54 -4.50
CA ASP A 123 24.65 -9.79 -4.80
C ASP A 123 24.82 -9.67 -6.32
N GLY A 124 24.44 -8.52 -6.87
CA GLY A 124 24.54 -8.26 -8.31
C GLY A 124 25.96 -8.28 -8.87
N THR A 125 26.99 -8.35 -8.02
CA THR A 125 28.40 -8.44 -8.46
C THR A 125 28.83 -9.89 -8.73
N LYS A 126 28.02 -10.89 -8.36
CA LYS A 126 28.34 -12.31 -8.50
C LYS A 126 27.52 -13.00 -9.61
N PRO A 127 28.04 -14.10 -10.19
CA PRO A 127 27.30 -14.90 -11.17
C PRO A 127 25.98 -15.45 -10.61
N ALA A 128 25.01 -15.67 -11.50
CA ALA A 128 23.76 -16.34 -11.15
C ALA A 128 24.05 -17.75 -10.60
N GLY A 129 23.52 -18.06 -9.41
CA GLY A 129 23.79 -19.32 -8.70
C GLY A 129 24.70 -19.14 -7.47
N GLU A 130 25.61 -18.16 -7.51
CA GLU A 130 26.51 -17.80 -6.40
C GLU A 130 26.15 -16.44 -5.77
N ASN A 131 25.23 -15.72 -6.40
CA ASN A 131 24.79 -14.39 -5.99
C ASN A 131 23.74 -14.38 -4.86
N ARG A 132 23.45 -15.52 -4.22
CA ARG A 132 22.42 -15.60 -3.18
C ARG A 132 23.05 -15.74 -1.80
N LYS A 133 22.76 -14.79 -0.92
CA LYS A 133 23.11 -14.88 0.51
C LYS A 133 21.85 -14.89 1.35
N THR A 134 21.71 -15.89 2.21
CA THR A 134 20.66 -15.90 3.24
C THR A 134 21.14 -15.11 4.45
N ILE A 135 20.40 -14.07 4.83
CA ILE A 135 20.56 -13.35 6.09
C ILE A 135 19.49 -13.86 7.04
N ARG A 136 19.87 -14.20 8.27
CA ARG A 136 18.95 -14.65 9.32
C ARG A 136 18.77 -13.56 10.37
N PHE A 137 17.55 -13.44 10.88
CA PHE A 137 17.15 -12.52 11.93
C PHE A 137 16.55 -13.34 13.08
N PRO A 138 17.36 -13.87 14.01
CA PRO A 138 16.87 -14.73 15.10
C PRO A 138 15.79 -14.07 15.95
N GLU A 139 15.88 -12.77 16.16
CA GLU A 139 14.92 -11.97 16.92
C GLU A 139 13.70 -11.53 16.08
N GLY A 140 13.68 -11.88 14.79
CA GLY A 140 12.71 -11.37 13.85
C GLY A 140 13.05 -9.96 13.38
N LYS A 141 12.76 -9.68 12.12
CA LYS A 141 12.87 -8.36 11.51
C LYS A 141 11.49 -7.96 10.99
N LYS A 142 10.98 -6.85 11.48
CA LYS A 142 9.78 -6.21 10.93
C LYS A 142 10.05 -5.69 9.52
N VAL A 143 9.18 -6.03 8.59
CA VAL A 143 9.19 -5.54 7.22
C VAL A 143 7.79 -5.08 6.86
N SER A 144 7.71 -3.87 6.33
CA SER A 144 6.48 -3.38 5.71
C SER A 144 6.25 -4.14 4.41
N CYS A 145 5.00 -4.33 4.02
CA CYS A 145 4.57 -5.01 2.80
C CYS A 145 3.50 -4.17 2.12
N TYR A 146 3.69 -3.86 0.83
CA TYR A 146 2.72 -3.10 0.01
C TYR A 146 3.06 -3.23 -1.47
N VAL A 147 2.11 -2.90 -2.34
CA VAL A 147 2.22 -3.07 -3.80
C VAL A 147 3.02 -1.93 -4.47
N GLY A 148 4.31 -1.84 -4.17
CA GLY A 148 5.19 -0.79 -4.71
C GLY A 148 6.68 -1.10 -4.69
N SER A 149 7.07 -2.35 -4.41
CA SER A 149 8.47 -2.77 -4.31
C SER A 149 8.61 -4.24 -4.71
N ASP A 150 9.75 -4.87 -4.45
CA ASP A 150 10.06 -6.30 -4.61
C ASP A 150 9.12 -7.27 -3.83
N ARG A 151 7.99 -6.77 -3.35
CA ARG A 151 7.12 -7.29 -2.28
C ARG A 151 5.82 -7.93 -2.75
N TRP A 152 5.79 -8.49 -3.96
CA TRP A 152 5.25 -9.84 -4.05
C TRP A 152 6.34 -10.74 -3.45
N MET A 153 6.55 -10.72 -2.13
CA MET A 153 7.73 -11.38 -1.58
C MET A 153 7.84 -12.80 -2.10
N ARG A 154 9.09 -13.20 -2.37
CA ARG A 154 9.54 -14.40 -3.11
C ARG A 154 9.20 -15.75 -2.43
N TRP A 155 8.18 -15.79 -1.58
CA TRP A 155 7.72 -16.93 -0.79
C TRP A 155 6.19 -16.96 -0.70
N LYS A 156 5.65 -17.99 -0.03
CA LYS A 156 4.26 -18.52 0.06
C LYS A 156 3.07 -17.56 0.18
N GLU A 157 3.26 -16.25 0.15
CA GLU A 157 2.14 -15.30 0.18
C GLU A 157 1.43 -15.30 -1.17
N ASN A 158 0.10 -15.32 -1.11
CA ASN A 158 -0.77 -15.25 -2.27
C ASN A 158 -0.97 -13.82 -2.77
N GLY A 159 -0.42 -12.87 -2.01
CA GLY A 159 -0.37 -11.45 -2.29
C GLY A 159 -1.70 -10.75 -2.05
N ALA A 160 -1.71 -9.42 -2.15
CA ALA A 160 -2.81 -8.60 -1.67
C ALA A 160 -3.61 -7.94 -2.79
N ALA A 161 -4.85 -7.56 -2.48
CA ALA A 161 -5.71 -6.80 -3.37
C ALA A 161 -6.61 -5.87 -2.57
N MET A 162 -7.18 -4.89 -3.25
CA MET A 162 -8.16 -3.98 -2.67
C MET A 162 -9.29 -3.69 -3.67
N TYR A 163 -10.45 -3.29 -3.15
CA TYR A 163 -11.46 -2.59 -3.95
C TYR A 163 -11.91 -1.32 -3.23
N ALA A 164 -12.67 -0.49 -3.93
CA ALA A 164 -13.25 0.71 -3.36
C ALA A 164 -14.72 0.87 -3.72
N GLU A 165 -15.44 1.53 -2.83
CA GLU A 165 -16.77 2.07 -3.06
C GLU A 165 -16.70 3.60 -3.05
N GLU A 166 -17.40 4.24 -3.99
CA GLU A 166 -17.57 5.69 -3.99
C GLU A 166 -18.46 6.09 -2.80
N ILE A 167 -18.05 7.13 -2.09
CA ILE A 167 -18.82 7.73 -0.99
C ILE A 167 -18.91 9.25 -1.22
N PRO A 168 -19.81 9.97 -0.53
CA PRO A 168 -19.84 11.43 -0.64
C PRO A 168 -18.45 12.03 -0.42
N ASN A 169 -18.00 12.82 -1.40
CA ASN A 169 -16.71 13.50 -1.43
C ASN A 169 -15.46 12.60 -1.33
N GLY A 170 -15.55 11.31 -1.67
CA GLY A 170 -14.40 10.42 -1.49
C GLY A 170 -14.62 8.95 -1.84
N LYS A 171 -13.77 8.09 -1.28
CA LYS A 171 -13.86 6.63 -1.43
C LYS A 171 -13.70 5.91 -0.09
N ARG A 172 -14.30 4.74 0.02
CA ARG A 172 -14.03 3.74 1.07
C ARG A 172 -13.30 2.56 0.44
N TYR A 173 -12.17 2.18 1.03
CA TYR A 173 -11.32 1.08 0.59
C TYR A 173 -11.50 -0.13 1.50
N PHE A 174 -11.47 -1.30 0.88
CA PHE A 174 -11.57 -2.61 1.50
C PHE A 174 -10.38 -3.43 0.99
N CYS A 175 -9.51 -3.85 1.91
CA CYS A 175 -8.23 -4.44 1.54
C CYS A 175 -8.08 -5.82 2.16
N ASN A 176 -7.38 -6.67 1.42
CA ASN A 176 -6.81 -7.92 1.90
C ASN A 176 -5.32 -7.73 2.17
N ASP A 177 -4.73 -8.49 3.07
CA ASP A 177 -3.29 -8.51 3.31
C ASP A 177 -2.58 -9.68 2.60
N GLY A 178 -1.51 -10.22 3.18
CA GLY A 178 -0.72 -11.30 2.60
C GLY A 178 -1.29 -12.71 2.76
N ASP A 179 -2.31 -12.88 3.61
CA ASP A 179 -2.96 -14.17 3.86
C ASP A 179 -3.87 -14.62 2.71
N GLU A 180 -4.26 -15.89 2.73
CA GLU A 180 -4.90 -16.56 1.59
C GLU A 180 -6.43 -16.53 1.63
N ASP A 181 -7.00 -15.38 1.96
CA ASP A 181 -8.44 -15.11 2.02
C ASP A 181 -8.85 -13.96 1.07
N GLU A 182 -10.13 -13.61 1.11
CA GLU A 182 -10.78 -12.76 0.11
C GLU A 182 -12.01 -12.04 0.66
N ASP A 183 -12.08 -11.85 1.98
CA ASP A 183 -13.15 -11.11 2.63
C ASP A 183 -12.93 -9.59 2.54
N PHE A 184 -11.70 -9.15 2.26
CA PHE A 184 -11.27 -7.75 2.15
C PHE A 184 -11.63 -6.93 3.40
N ASP A 185 -11.49 -7.54 4.58
CA ASP A 185 -11.82 -6.87 5.84
C ASP A 185 -10.64 -6.64 6.78
N ASP A 186 -9.42 -7.00 6.35
CA ASP A 186 -8.15 -6.78 7.06
C ASP A 186 -7.94 -5.31 7.40
N ILE A 187 -8.17 -4.42 6.44
CA ILE A 187 -8.30 -2.99 6.70
C ILE A 187 -9.38 -2.34 5.84
N ILE A 188 -10.23 -1.58 6.51
CA ILE A 188 -11.23 -0.71 5.90
C ILE A 188 -10.89 0.72 6.28
N PHE A 189 -10.70 1.59 5.29
CA PHE A 189 -10.42 3.00 5.51
C PHE A 189 -11.09 3.89 4.47
N THR A 190 -11.23 5.17 4.79
CA THR A 190 -11.82 6.16 3.88
C THR A 190 -10.81 7.23 3.52
N VAL A 191 -11.00 7.85 2.35
CA VAL A 191 -10.42 9.13 1.96
C VAL A 191 -11.57 10.06 1.61
N LYS A 192 -11.56 11.30 2.11
CA LYS A 192 -12.53 12.33 1.79
C LYS A 192 -11.83 13.65 1.48
N ARG A 193 -12.39 14.43 0.56
CA ARG A 193 -11.97 15.80 0.32
C ARG A 193 -12.43 16.68 1.49
N VAL A 194 -11.58 17.63 1.87
CA VAL A 194 -11.96 18.71 2.78
C VAL A 194 -12.73 19.74 1.96
N ASP A 195 -13.98 20.01 2.34
CA ASP A 195 -14.80 21.07 1.75
C ASP A 195 -14.23 22.48 2.05
#